data_AF-A0A2N6FD06-F1
#
_entry.id   AF-A0A2N6FD06-F1
#
_cell.length_a   1.000
_cell.length_b   1.000
_cell.length_c   1.000
_cell.angle_alpha   90.00
_cell.angle_beta   90.00
_cell.angle_gamma   90.00
#
_symmetry.space_group_name_H-M   'P 1'
#
loop_
_entity.id
_entity.type
_entity.pdbx_description
1 polymer ?
#
loop_
_entity_poly.entity_id
_entity_poly.type
_entity_poly.pdbx_seq_one_letter_code
_entity_poly.pdbx_strand_id
1 'polypeptide(L)'
;MNTPHQPDIFDRMADKWPSTVVASPLVKQFSGGAISGKTLANMSSAGQSVPLSVKIGGKRCYEVASLAAWLRTRSEQAKEIAS
;
A
#
# COMPACT_ATOMS: atom_id res chain seq x y z
N MET A 1 4.17 19.73 -17.14
CA MET A 1 3.73 20.50 -15.97
C MET A 1 3.39 19.48 -14.89
N ASN A 2 4.20 19.37 -13.82
CA ASN A 2 3.91 18.45 -12.72
C ASN A 2 2.85 19.10 -11.82
N THR A 3 1.62 18.59 -11.87
CA THR A 3 0.56 19.02 -10.96
C THR A 3 0.98 18.67 -9.53
N PRO A 4 0.99 19.62 -8.58
CA PRO A 4 1.28 19.29 -7.18
C PRO A 4 0.17 18.38 -6.66
N HIS A 5 0.53 17.12 -6.37
CA HIS A 5 -0.37 16.17 -5.72
C HIS A 5 -0.70 16.74 -4.33
N GLN A 6 -1.96 17.15 -4.11
CA GLN A 6 -2.41 17.57 -2.79
C GLN A 6 -2.27 16.37 -1.84
N PRO A 7 -1.61 16.51 -0.68
CA PRO A 7 -1.34 15.39 0.19
C PRO A 7 -2.65 14.80 0.73
N ASP A 8 -2.95 13.58 0.30
CA ASP A 8 -4.15 12.86 0.73
C ASP A 8 -3.89 12.00 1.97
N ILE A 9 -4.91 11.29 2.45
CA ILE A 9 -4.79 10.45 3.64
C ILE A 9 -3.71 9.36 3.48
N PHE A 10 -3.45 8.87 2.26
CA PHE A 10 -2.46 7.84 2.00
C PHE A 10 -1.04 8.41 2.05
N ASP A 11 -0.83 9.64 1.58
CA ASP A 11 0.46 10.33 1.74
C ASP A 11 0.75 10.62 3.21
N ARG A 12 -0.27 11.06 3.96
CA ARG A 12 -0.15 11.29 5.42
C ARG A 12 0.10 10.01 6.21
N MET A 13 -0.42 8.88 5.75
CA MET A 13 -0.12 7.57 6.34
C MET A 13 1.33 7.17 6.06
N ALA A 14 1.78 7.32 4.81
CA ALA A 14 3.14 7.01 4.40
C ALA A 14 4.20 7.82 5.16
N ASP A 15 3.95 9.12 5.37
CA ASP A 15 4.85 10.02 6.11
C ASP A 15 5.01 9.62 7.59
N LYS A 16 3.96 9.09 8.21
CA LYS A 16 3.98 8.65 9.62
C LYS A 16 4.62 7.28 9.83
N TRP A 17 4.87 6.53 8.77
CA TRP A 17 5.44 5.19 8.90
C TRP A 17 6.95 5.28 9.14
N PRO A 18 7.47 4.65 10.21
CA PRO A 18 8.87 4.81 10.63
C PRO A 18 9.92 4.17 9.69
N SER A 19 9.51 3.55 8.58
CA SER A 19 10.40 2.79 7.72
C SER A 19 9.91 2.83 6.28
N THR A 20 10.84 2.86 5.32
CA THR A 20 10.56 2.87 3.87
C THR A 20 9.92 1.58 3.36
N VAL A 21 10.03 0.49 4.15
CA VAL A 21 9.39 -0.80 3.86
C VAL A 21 8.56 -1.28 5.04
N VAL A 22 7.44 -1.92 4.74
CA VAL A 22 6.52 -2.53 5.71
C VAL A 22 6.49 -4.02 5.50
N ALA A 23 6.90 -4.79 6.51
CA ALA A 23 6.81 -6.23 6.47
C ALA A 23 5.33 -6.69 6.39
N SER A 24 5.04 -7.73 5.61
CA SER A 24 3.70 -8.33 5.47
C SER A 24 2.91 -8.46 6.79
N PRO A 25 3.46 -9.00 7.90
CA PRO A 25 2.71 -9.09 9.17
C PRO A 25 2.37 -7.73 9.80
N LEU A 26 3.16 -6.68 9.52
CA LEU A 26 2.96 -5.34 10.06
C LEU A 26 1.98 -4.50 9.22
N VAL A 27 1.71 -4.90 7.97
CA VAL A 27 0.77 -4.19 7.07
C VAL A 27 -0.56 -3.89 7.74
N LYS A 28 -1.09 -4.82 8.56
CA LYS A 28 -2.34 -4.61 9.29
C LYS A 28 -2.27 -3.44 10.27
N GLN A 29 -1.18 -3.34 11.02
CA GLN A 29 -0.99 -2.28 11.99
C GLN A 29 -0.76 -0.93 11.30
N PHE A 30 0.08 -0.92 10.26
CA PHE A 30 0.45 0.29 9.53
C PHE A 30 -0.73 0.90 8.78
N SER A 31 -1.62 0.07 8.24
CA SER A 31 -2.85 0.52 7.57
C SER A 31 -4.01 0.85 8.53
N GLY A 32 -3.80 0.85 9.85
CA GLY A 32 -4.86 1.09 10.83
C GLY A 32 -5.93 -0.02 10.87
N GLY A 33 -5.60 -1.23 10.41
CA GLY A 33 -6.51 -2.37 10.34
C GLY A 33 -7.25 -2.52 9.01
N ALA A 34 -7.06 -1.61 8.06
CA ALA A 34 -7.78 -1.61 6.78
C ALA A 34 -7.41 -2.80 5.88
N ILE A 35 -6.14 -3.25 5.88
CA ILE A 35 -5.73 -4.42 5.10
C ILE A 35 -4.70 -5.28 5.83
N SER A 36 -4.74 -6.59 5.61
CA SER A 36 -3.78 -7.53 6.17
C SER A 36 -2.72 -7.98 5.14
N GLY A 37 -1.54 -8.35 5.62
CA GLY A 37 -0.52 -8.98 4.76
C GLY A 37 -0.97 -10.30 4.13
N LYS A 38 -1.91 -11.02 4.77
CA LYS A 38 -2.54 -12.23 4.20
C LYS A 38 -3.35 -11.89 2.95
N THR A 39 -4.07 -10.77 2.97
CA THR A 39 -4.83 -10.29 1.80
C THR A 39 -3.87 -10.03 0.64
N LEU A 40 -2.76 -9.33 0.87
CA LEU A 40 -1.76 -9.06 -0.16
C LEU A 40 -1.10 -10.35 -0.67
N ALA A 41 -0.81 -11.31 0.20
CA ALA A 41 -0.25 -12.60 -0.20
C ALA A 41 -1.22 -13.39 -1.09
N ASN A 42 -2.51 -13.44 -0.72
CA ASN A 42 -3.54 -14.10 -1.51
C ASN A 42 -3.71 -13.43 -2.89
N MET A 43 -3.70 -12.10 -2.94
CA MET A 43 -3.76 -11.34 -4.20
C MET A 43 -2.55 -11.61 -5.09
N SER A 44 -1.35 -11.65 -4.49
CA SER A 44 -0.12 -11.99 -5.22
C SER A 44 -0.17 -13.41 -5.79
N SER A 45 -0.70 -14.38 -5.03
CA SER A 45 -0.89 -15.74 -5.53
C SER A 45 -1.97 -15.86 -6.59
N ALA A 46 -2.99 -14.99 -6.55
CA ALA A 46 -4.05 -14.91 -7.55
C ALA A 46 -3.65 -14.13 -8.82
N GLY A 47 -2.40 -13.66 -8.92
CA GLY A 47 -1.91 -12.84 -10.04
C GLY A 47 -2.53 -11.45 -10.11
N GLN A 48 -3.14 -10.97 -9.02
CA GLN A 48 -3.70 -9.62 -8.95
C GLN A 48 -2.60 -8.59 -8.70
N SER A 49 -2.86 -7.34 -9.10
CA SER A 49 -1.97 -6.22 -8.82
C SER A 49 -1.76 -6.08 -7.31
N VAL A 50 -0.49 -6.14 -6.89
CA VAL A 50 -0.04 -5.96 -5.52
C VAL A 50 1.02 -4.85 -5.47
N PRO A 51 1.19 -4.18 -4.32
CA PRO A 51 2.23 -3.19 -4.16
C PRO A 51 3.62 -3.78 -4.45
N LEU A 52 4.55 -2.92 -4.86
CA LEU A 52 5.96 -3.26 -5.01
C LEU A 52 6.45 -3.92 -3.73
N SER A 53 7.06 -5.07 -3.91
CA SER A 53 7.42 -5.94 -2.80
C SER A 53 8.78 -6.56 -3.03
N VAL A 54 9.56 -6.63 -1.96
CA VAL A 54 10.87 -7.24 -1.91
C VAL A 54 10.87 -8.36 -0.88
N LYS A 55 11.59 -9.44 -1.14
CA LYS A 55 11.79 -10.50 -0.16
C LYS A 55 13.06 -10.21 0.62
N ILE A 56 12.92 -9.92 1.92
CA ILE A 56 14.05 -9.68 2.82
C ILE A 56 14.09 -10.82 3.83
N GLY A 57 15.10 -11.69 3.69
CA GLY A 57 15.18 -12.94 4.43
C GLY A 57 13.98 -13.85 4.16
N GLY A 58 13.29 -14.29 5.22
CA GLY A 58 12.10 -15.14 5.14
C GLY A 58 10.77 -14.41 4.95
N LYS A 59 10.77 -13.06 4.92
CA LYS A 59 9.53 -12.25 4.91
C LYS A 59 9.40 -11.43 3.63
N ARG A 60 8.16 -11.25 3.17
CA ARG A 60 7.83 -10.30 2.09
C ARG A 60 7.59 -8.93 2.71
N CYS A 61 8.26 -7.91 2.19
CA CYS A 61 8.15 -6.53 2.61
C CYS A 61 7.64 -5.70 1.44
N TYR A 62 6.75 -4.76 1.72
CA TYR A 62 6.16 -3.86 0.73
C TYR A 62 6.76 -2.49 0.87
N GLU A 63 7.06 -1.83 -0.23
CA GLU A 63 7.50 -0.44 -0.22
C GLU A 63 6.34 0.46 0.22
N VAL A 64 6.63 1.42 1.11
CA VAL A 64 5.63 2.33 1.66
C VAL A 64 4.91 3.14 0.60
N ALA A 65 5.67 3.80 -0.29
CA ALA A 65 5.10 4.63 -1.34
C ALA A 65 4.18 3.81 -2.26
N SER A 66 4.63 2.60 -2.62
CA SER A 66 3.82 1.69 -3.44
C SER A 66 2.59 1.17 -2.72
N LEU A 67 2.69 0.84 -1.43
CA LEU A 67 1.56 0.39 -0.61
C LEU A 67 0.50 1.50 -0.47
N ALA A 68 0.93 2.74 -0.22
CA ALA A 68 0.04 3.90 -0.15
C ALA A 68 -0.66 4.17 -1.49
N ALA A 69 0.10 4.17 -2.60
CA ALA A 69 -0.46 4.32 -3.94
C ALA A 69 -1.46 3.20 -4.28
N TRP A 70 -1.12 1.95 -3.93
CA TRP A 70 -2.00 0.81 -4.14
C TRP A 70 -3.29 0.90 -3.31
N LEU A 71 -3.20 1.33 -2.05
CA LEU A 71 -4.36 1.59 -1.21
C LEU A 71 -5.26 2.69 -1.82
N ARG A 72 -4.64 3.74 -2.37
CA ARG A 72 -5.34 4.81 -3.08
C ARG A 72 -6.15 4.27 -4.25
N THR A 73 -5.62 3.34 -5.05
CA THR A 73 -6.37 2.74 -6.19
C THR A 73 -7.60 1.92 -5.76
N ARG A 74 -7.69 1.53 -4.48
CA ARG A 74 -8.75 0.68 -3.95
C ARG A 74 -9.75 1.43 -3.08
N SER A 75 -9.51 2.70 -2.80
CA SER A 75 -10.49 3.54 -2.12
C SER A 75 -11.59 3.96 -3.09
N GLU A 76 -12.78 4.26 -2.56
CA GLU A 76 -13.92 4.69 -3.38
C GLU A 76 -13.60 5.96 -4.19
N GLN A 77 -12.70 6.82 -3.70
CA GLN A 77 -12.21 8.01 -4.41
C GLN A 77 -11.53 7.69 -5.76
N ALA A 78 -11.00 6.48 -5.96
CA ALA A 78 -10.42 6.11 -7.25
C ALA A 78 -11.47 5.73 -8.31
N LYS A 79 -12.72 5.45 -7.90
CA LYS A 79 -13.80 5.08 -8.86
C LYS A 79 -14.42 6.28 -9.55
N GLU A 80 -14.42 7.46 -8.95
CA GLU A 80 -15.03 8.67 -9.53
C GLU A 80 -14.25 9.26 -10.70
N ILE A 81 -12.97 8.91 -10.88
CA ILE A 81 -12.13 9.41 -11.99
C ILE A 81 -12.24 8.51 -13.24
N ALA A 82 -12.84 7.32 -13.11
CA ALA A 82 -12.92 6.32 -14.17
C ALA A 82 -14.35 6.07 -14.70
N SER A 83 -15.33 6.89 -14.32
CA SER A 83 -16.72 6.81 -14.79
C SER A 83 -17.12 7.99 -15.69
#